data_AF-A0A2D5PTB4-F1
#
_entry.id   AF-A0A2D5PTB4-F1
#
_cell.length_a   1.000
_cell.length_b   1.000
_cell.length_c   1.000
_cell.angle_alpha   90.00
_cell.angle_beta   90.00
_cell.angle_gamma   90.00
#
_symmetry.space_group_name_H-M   'P 1'
#
loop_
_entity.id
_entity.type
_entity.pdbx_description
1 polymer ?
#
loop_
_entity_poly.entity_id
_entity_poly.type
_entity_poly.pdbx_seq_one_letter_code
_entity_poly.pdbx_strand_id
1 'polypeptide(L)'
;METDFSKILQKLDSISPVEYGKNRNFIDGAVTQLSPYISRGVISTKQVFEYIMSQDYPFYKIEKFIQELAWRDYWQQIWIDKGTLINSDLKKKQEGVQNYFIPKSIVDANTSIFAIDEAIQEFYKTGYIHNHLRMYIAALCCNVAKSHWKLPSQWMYYHLLDADWASNSLSWQWVCGSNSNKLYYANQNNINKYCYTNQKNTFLDVEYHQFSTLEIPKELTVLEKLKLETSLPDIKKQISIDQEKPTLIYNFYNLDPKWKSKLDVNRVLLIEPSIFKTYPISKKSMEFMLDLSKNINSIQLYVGEFKELKKVTKESRIYYKEHPLNHCYEGTEEDRDWIFPVTGYFPSFFKYWNKCKKHIK
;
A
#
# COMPACT_ATOMS: atom_id res chain seq x y z
N MET A 1 -6.32 -6.12 -14.04
CA MET A 1 -5.69 -7.00 -13.02
C MET A 1 -6.67 -8.12 -12.72
N GLU A 2 -6.19 -9.34 -12.47
CA GLU A 2 -7.06 -10.50 -12.17
C GLU A 2 -7.81 -10.28 -10.84
N THR A 3 -9.08 -10.71 -10.76
CA THR A 3 -9.95 -10.56 -9.59
C THR A 3 -10.65 -11.85 -9.18
N ASP A 4 -10.57 -12.92 -9.96
CA ASP A 4 -11.03 -14.25 -9.56
C ASP A 4 -10.14 -14.84 -8.44
N PHE A 5 -10.75 -15.21 -7.32
CA PHE A 5 -10.02 -15.66 -6.14
C PHE A 5 -9.19 -16.94 -6.39
N SER A 6 -9.69 -17.87 -7.20
CA SER A 6 -8.97 -19.11 -7.48
C SER A 6 -7.70 -18.82 -8.28
N LYS A 7 -7.77 -17.93 -9.27
CA LYS A 7 -6.60 -17.49 -10.04
C LYS A 7 -5.65 -16.62 -9.22
N ILE A 8 -6.15 -15.83 -8.26
CA ILE A 8 -5.31 -15.12 -7.31
C ILE A 8 -4.51 -16.11 -6.46
N LEU A 9 -5.12 -17.20 -5.99
CA LEU A 9 -4.41 -18.24 -5.25
C LEU A 9 -3.37 -18.97 -6.10
N GLN A 10 -3.66 -19.23 -7.37
CA GLN A 10 -2.68 -19.82 -8.32
C GLN A 10 -1.43 -18.97 -8.50
N LYS A 11 -1.48 -17.66 -8.22
CA LYS A 11 -0.27 -16.82 -8.25
C LYS A 11 0.76 -17.25 -7.20
N LEU A 12 0.35 -17.91 -6.11
CA LEU A 12 1.28 -18.43 -5.11
C LEU A 12 2.25 -19.45 -5.72
N ASP A 13 1.77 -20.26 -6.67
CA ASP A 13 2.56 -21.28 -7.37
C ASP A 13 3.64 -20.70 -8.28
N SER A 14 3.50 -19.43 -8.66
CA SER A 14 4.50 -18.72 -9.48
C SER A 14 5.59 -18.02 -8.65
N ILE A 15 5.50 -18.03 -7.31
CA ILE A 15 6.48 -17.32 -6.47
C ILE A 15 7.83 -18.03 -6.54
N SER A 16 8.85 -17.27 -6.96
CA SER A 16 10.26 -17.69 -6.98
C SER A 16 11.05 -16.94 -5.91
N PRO A 17 10.98 -17.33 -4.62
CA PRO A 17 11.51 -16.53 -3.52
C PRO A 17 13.04 -16.43 -3.53
N VAL A 18 13.72 -17.43 -4.10
CA VAL A 18 15.18 -17.44 -4.27
C VAL A 18 15.62 -16.42 -5.32
N GLU A 19 14.96 -16.40 -6.48
CA GLU A 19 15.26 -15.42 -7.54
C GLU A 19 14.88 -14.01 -7.11
N TYR A 20 13.76 -13.85 -6.39
CA TYR A 20 13.38 -12.58 -5.78
C TYR A 20 14.51 -11.98 -4.94
N GLY A 21 15.16 -12.79 -4.10
CA GLY A 21 16.31 -12.35 -3.30
C GLY A 21 17.46 -11.78 -4.15
N LYS A 22 17.65 -12.30 -5.37
CA LYS A 22 18.72 -11.91 -6.29
C LYS A 22 18.36 -10.68 -7.12
N ASN A 23 17.13 -10.60 -7.65
CA ASN A 23 16.80 -9.67 -8.73
C ASN A 23 15.62 -8.72 -8.44
N ARG A 24 15.00 -8.71 -7.24
CA ARG A 24 13.86 -7.82 -6.90
C ARG A 24 14.08 -6.31 -7.10
N ASN A 25 15.33 -5.88 -7.31
CA ASN A 25 15.63 -4.46 -7.55
C ASN A 25 15.43 -4.07 -9.02
N PHE A 26 15.57 -5.02 -9.94
CA PHE A 26 15.36 -4.79 -11.36
C PHE A 26 13.86 -4.73 -11.66
N ILE A 27 13.46 -3.85 -12.57
CA ILE A 27 12.05 -3.61 -12.89
C ILE A 27 11.32 -4.84 -13.47
N ASP A 28 12.07 -5.81 -14.00
CA ASP A 28 11.60 -7.10 -14.51
C ASP A 28 11.93 -8.28 -13.57
N GLY A 29 12.40 -7.99 -12.35
CA GLY A 29 12.78 -9.00 -11.38
C GLY A 29 11.61 -9.91 -10.99
N ALA A 30 11.91 -10.99 -10.27
CA ALA A 30 10.97 -12.02 -9.85
C ALA A 30 10.02 -11.57 -8.72
N VAL A 31 9.42 -10.39 -8.85
CA VAL A 31 8.41 -9.84 -7.96
C VAL A 31 7.06 -10.51 -8.17
N THR A 32 6.27 -10.62 -7.12
CA THR A 32 5.05 -11.47 -7.13
C THR A 32 3.80 -10.76 -7.60
N GLN A 33 3.80 -9.42 -7.58
CA GLN A 33 2.63 -8.58 -7.82
C GLN A 33 1.42 -8.97 -6.92
N LEU A 34 1.67 -9.46 -5.71
CA LEU A 34 0.62 -9.84 -4.75
C LEU A 34 0.13 -8.68 -3.87
N SER A 35 0.83 -7.54 -3.86
CA SER A 35 0.47 -6.39 -3.04
C SER A 35 -0.97 -5.89 -3.20
N PRO A 36 -1.60 -5.91 -4.39
CA PRO A 36 -2.99 -5.50 -4.55
C PRO A 36 -3.94 -6.38 -3.74
N TYR A 37 -3.72 -7.69 -3.73
CA TYR A 37 -4.55 -8.65 -3.01
C TYR A 37 -4.26 -8.65 -1.50
N ILE A 38 -2.99 -8.50 -1.13
CA ILE A 38 -2.56 -8.42 0.27
C ILE A 38 -3.09 -7.14 0.95
N SER A 39 -3.07 -6.00 0.26
CA SER A 39 -3.56 -4.73 0.82
C SER A 39 -5.07 -4.72 1.02
N ARG A 40 -5.82 -5.47 0.21
CA ARG A 40 -7.28 -5.66 0.34
C ARG A 40 -7.65 -6.77 1.33
N GLY A 41 -6.69 -7.52 1.85
CA GLY A 41 -6.95 -8.67 2.73
C GLY A 41 -7.60 -9.87 2.03
N VAL A 42 -7.57 -9.94 0.70
CA VAL A 42 -8.06 -11.10 -0.08
C VAL A 42 -7.19 -12.32 0.18
N ILE A 43 -5.88 -12.09 0.30
CA ILE A 43 -4.91 -13.02 0.87
C ILE A 43 -4.11 -12.31 1.95
N SER A 44 -3.62 -13.03 2.96
CA SER A 44 -2.82 -12.46 4.04
C SER A 44 -1.32 -12.69 3.83
N THR A 45 -0.49 -11.86 4.47
CA THR A 45 0.96 -12.10 4.54
C THR A 45 1.27 -13.43 5.20
N LYS A 46 0.49 -13.83 6.21
CA LYS A 46 0.58 -15.14 6.85
C LYS A 46 0.34 -16.29 5.88
N GLN A 47 -0.70 -16.21 5.04
CA GLN A 47 -0.98 -17.23 4.02
C GLN A 47 0.19 -17.37 3.03
N VAL A 48 0.76 -16.25 2.56
CA VAL A 48 1.92 -16.28 1.67
C VAL A 48 3.15 -16.85 2.38
N PHE A 49 3.38 -16.46 3.64
CA PHE A 49 4.46 -17.00 4.46
C PHE A 49 4.35 -18.51 4.64
N GLU A 50 3.19 -19.00 5.08
CA GLU A 50 2.93 -20.43 5.29
C GLU A 50 3.09 -21.23 3.98
N TYR A 51 2.61 -20.68 2.86
CA TYR A 51 2.82 -21.28 1.55
C TYR A 51 4.31 -21.44 1.25
N ILE A 52 5.11 -20.39 1.40
CA ILE A 52 6.56 -20.45 1.12
C ILE A 52 7.30 -21.37 2.09
N MET A 53 6.93 -21.37 3.37
CA MET A 53 7.53 -22.25 4.37
C MET A 53 7.14 -23.73 4.18
N SER A 54 6.03 -24.01 3.48
CA SER A 54 5.67 -25.37 3.09
C SER A 54 6.50 -25.91 1.92
N GLN A 55 7.24 -25.03 1.23
CA GLN A 55 8.17 -25.41 0.17
C GLN A 55 9.54 -25.76 0.76
N ASP A 56 10.27 -26.67 0.12
CA ASP A 56 11.58 -27.15 0.58
C ASP A 56 12.73 -26.19 0.18
N TYR A 57 12.64 -24.94 0.63
CA TYR A 57 13.69 -23.94 0.43
C TYR A 57 14.53 -23.76 1.70
N PRO A 58 15.87 -23.73 1.60
CA PRO A 58 16.69 -23.31 2.71
C PRO A 58 16.36 -21.86 3.12
N PHE A 59 16.07 -21.64 4.41
CA PHE A 59 15.59 -20.35 4.90
C PHE A 59 16.48 -19.16 4.49
N TYR A 60 17.80 -19.32 4.55
CA TYR A 60 18.75 -18.25 4.20
C TYR A 60 18.61 -17.76 2.74
N LYS A 61 18.07 -18.59 1.82
CA LYS A 61 17.82 -18.19 0.43
C LYS A 61 16.52 -17.40 0.26
N ILE A 62 15.58 -17.56 1.19
CA ILE A 62 14.24 -16.94 1.13
C ILE A 62 14.03 -15.85 2.19
N GLU A 63 14.96 -15.69 3.13
CA GLU A 63 14.86 -14.71 4.23
C GLU A 63 14.54 -13.31 3.69
N LYS A 64 15.14 -12.92 2.56
CA LYS A 64 14.87 -11.62 1.94
C LYS A 64 13.41 -11.46 1.49
N PHE A 65 12.80 -12.51 0.94
CA PHE A 65 11.38 -12.50 0.57
C PHE A 65 10.49 -12.36 1.81
N ILE A 66 10.78 -13.14 2.86
CA ILE A 66 10.02 -13.11 4.12
C ILE A 66 10.14 -11.76 4.83
N GLN A 67 11.32 -11.12 4.79
CA GLN A 67 11.50 -9.77 5.31
C GLN A 67 10.58 -8.75 4.63
N GLU A 68 10.34 -8.87 3.33
CA GLU A 68 9.48 -7.92 2.58
C GLU A 68 8.00 -8.13 2.91
N LEU A 69 7.57 -9.37 3.24
CA LEU A 69 6.27 -9.60 3.85
C LEU A 69 6.19 -8.97 5.26
N ALA A 70 7.24 -9.14 6.07
CA ALA A 70 7.30 -8.58 7.41
C ALA A 70 7.36 -7.04 7.43
N TRP A 71 7.87 -6.40 6.37
CA TRP A 71 7.87 -4.94 6.22
C TRP A 71 6.45 -4.38 6.19
N ARG A 72 5.53 -5.06 5.49
CA ARG A 72 4.10 -4.68 5.48
C ARG A 72 3.53 -4.77 6.89
N ASP A 73 3.75 -5.88 7.60
CA ASP A 73 3.23 -6.05 8.96
C ASP A 73 3.84 -5.00 9.92
N TYR A 74 5.13 -4.67 9.79
CA TYR A 74 5.79 -3.61 10.55
C TYR A 74 5.12 -2.24 10.33
N TRP A 75 4.80 -1.88 9.10
CA TRP A 75 4.09 -0.62 8.80
C TRP A 75 2.68 -0.59 9.39
N GLN A 76 1.96 -1.70 9.37
CA GLN A 76 0.66 -1.79 10.02
C GLN A 76 0.77 -1.65 11.55
N GLN A 77 1.78 -2.26 12.18
CA GLN A 77 2.04 -2.08 13.62
C GLN A 77 2.33 -0.60 13.98
N ILE A 78 3.05 0.13 13.11
CA ILE A 78 3.24 1.57 13.30
C ILE A 78 1.92 2.33 13.18
N TRP A 79 1.06 1.98 12.23
CA TRP A 79 -0.24 2.64 12.10
C TRP A 79 -1.13 2.39 13.31
N ILE A 80 -1.16 1.16 13.82
CA ILE A 80 -1.90 0.82 15.05
C ILE A 80 -1.40 1.67 16.23
N ASP A 81 -0.08 1.73 16.44
CA ASP A 81 0.51 2.47 17.57
C ASP A 81 0.38 3.99 17.45
N LYS A 82 0.57 4.53 16.23
CA LYS A 82 0.67 5.98 15.99
C LYS A 82 -0.63 6.62 15.53
N GLY A 83 -1.63 5.82 15.14
CA GLY A 83 -2.91 6.29 14.66
C GLY A 83 -2.75 7.33 13.55
N THR A 84 -3.37 8.49 13.72
CA THR A 84 -3.34 9.58 12.73
C THR A 84 -2.00 10.30 12.63
N LEU A 85 -1.04 10.10 13.55
CA LEU A 85 0.28 10.75 13.50
C LEU A 85 1.09 10.38 12.25
N ILE A 86 0.79 9.23 11.62
CA ILE A 86 1.40 8.85 10.33
C ILE A 86 1.01 9.79 9.18
N ASN A 87 0.02 10.68 9.39
CA ASN A 87 -0.37 11.70 8.42
C ASN A 87 0.52 12.93 8.42
N SER A 88 1.43 13.03 9.38
CA SER A 88 2.43 14.09 9.54
C SER A 88 3.83 13.48 9.60
N ASP A 89 4.85 14.33 9.61
CA ASP A 89 6.24 13.93 9.82
C ASP A 89 6.42 13.15 11.13
N LEU A 90 6.62 11.83 11.02
CA LEU A 90 6.45 10.93 12.17
C LEU A 90 7.57 11.05 13.21
N LYS A 91 8.84 11.06 12.80
CA LYS A 91 9.98 11.09 13.73
C LYS A 91 10.62 12.47 13.82
N LYS A 92 10.78 13.15 12.69
CA LYS A 92 11.35 14.50 12.61
C LYS A 92 10.78 15.24 11.41
N LYS A 93 10.79 16.57 11.48
CA LYS A 93 10.37 17.42 10.36
C LYS A 93 11.14 17.08 9.09
N GLN A 94 10.47 17.02 7.94
CA GLN A 94 11.13 16.86 6.65
C GLN A 94 12.05 18.06 6.41
N GLU A 95 13.34 17.80 6.22
CA GLU A 95 14.34 18.84 6.00
C GLU A 95 14.29 19.37 4.56
N GLY A 96 14.51 20.68 4.39
CA GLY A 96 14.66 21.30 3.08
C GLY A 96 13.38 21.48 2.25
N VAL A 97 12.19 21.34 2.85
CA VAL A 97 10.90 21.60 2.18
C VAL A 97 10.80 23.06 1.74
N GLN A 98 10.55 23.29 0.45
CA GLN A 98 10.31 24.62 -0.14
C GLN A 98 8.88 24.77 -0.67
N ASN A 99 8.15 23.68 -0.86
CA ASN A 99 6.77 23.71 -1.34
C ASN A 99 5.96 22.51 -0.80
N TYR A 100 4.63 22.59 -0.91
CA TYR A 100 3.69 21.54 -0.45
C TYR A 100 2.88 20.93 -1.60
N PHE A 101 3.35 21.10 -2.83
CA PHE A 101 2.69 20.65 -4.05
C PHE A 101 3.50 19.54 -4.72
N ILE A 102 2.98 18.92 -5.78
CA ILE A 102 3.71 17.92 -6.55
C ILE A 102 4.30 18.59 -7.81
N PRO A 103 5.50 18.23 -8.28
CA PRO A 103 5.98 18.70 -9.59
C PRO A 103 5.03 18.25 -10.70
N LYS A 104 4.62 19.19 -11.55
CA LYS A 104 3.71 18.95 -12.67
C LYS A 104 4.26 17.90 -13.63
N SER A 105 5.57 17.90 -13.86
CA SER A 105 6.26 16.89 -14.66
C SER A 105 6.08 15.45 -14.14
N ILE A 106 5.89 15.24 -12.84
CA ILE A 106 5.56 13.92 -12.29
C ILE A 106 4.10 13.56 -12.62
N VAL A 107 3.18 14.52 -12.51
CA VAL A 107 1.76 14.30 -12.85
C VAL A 107 1.59 13.99 -14.33
N ASP A 108 2.31 14.70 -15.20
CA ASP A 108 2.20 14.60 -16.66
C ASP A 108 3.10 13.50 -17.28
N ALA A 109 3.88 12.79 -16.46
CA ALA A 109 4.90 11.83 -16.92
C ALA A 109 5.90 12.44 -17.93
N ASN A 110 6.44 13.61 -17.60
CA ASN A 110 7.37 14.39 -18.41
C ASN A 110 8.51 14.98 -17.55
N THR A 111 9.16 14.14 -16.77
CA THR A 111 10.30 14.47 -15.90
C THR A 111 11.61 14.63 -16.66
N SER A 112 11.65 14.24 -17.93
CA SER A 112 12.87 14.08 -18.74
C SER A 112 13.78 12.94 -18.28
N ILE A 113 13.29 12.04 -17.40
CA ILE A 113 13.96 10.79 -17.03
C ILE A 113 13.13 9.63 -17.60
N PHE A 114 13.62 9.00 -18.67
CA PHE A 114 12.83 8.09 -19.50
C PHE A 114 12.19 6.95 -18.70
N ALA A 115 12.97 6.29 -17.84
CA ALA A 115 12.47 5.20 -17.01
C ALA A 115 11.36 5.63 -16.03
N ILE A 116 11.40 6.88 -15.56
CA ILE A 116 10.38 7.43 -14.65
C ILE A 116 9.11 7.77 -15.42
N ASP A 117 9.26 8.41 -16.58
CA ASP A 117 8.14 8.81 -17.42
C ASP A 117 7.36 7.60 -17.95
N GLU A 118 8.06 6.57 -18.46
CA GLU A 118 7.45 5.30 -18.86
C GLU A 118 6.74 4.61 -17.69
N ALA A 119 7.35 4.60 -16.51
CA ALA A 119 6.77 4.00 -15.32
C ALA A 119 5.49 4.71 -14.88
N ILE A 120 5.43 6.04 -14.96
CA ILE A 120 4.23 6.81 -14.59
C ILE A 120 3.11 6.59 -15.61
N GLN A 121 3.43 6.53 -16.90
CA GLN A 121 2.44 6.20 -17.94
C GLN A 121 1.85 4.80 -17.73
N GLU A 122 2.70 3.81 -17.45
CA GLU A 122 2.23 2.44 -17.18
C GLU A 122 1.48 2.36 -15.84
N PHE A 123 1.90 3.13 -14.84
CA PHE A 123 1.21 3.25 -13.57
C PHE A 123 -0.22 3.77 -13.74
N TYR A 124 -0.46 4.80 -14.56
CA TYR A 124 -1.81 5.26 -14.83
C TYR A 124 -2.66 4.23 -15.56
N LYS A 125 -2.07 3.40 -16.43
CA LYS A 125 -2.77 2.31 -17.13
C LYS A 125 -3.10 1.13 -16.20
N THR A 126 -2.18 0.73 -15.34
CA THR A 126 -2.30 -0.52 -14.56
C THR A 126 -2.73 -0.33 -13.12
N GLY A 127 -2.45 0.84 -12.54
CA GLY A 127 -2.54 1.09 -11.10
C GLY A 127 -1.47 0.36 -10.29
N TYR A 128 -0.38 -0.07 -10.92
CA TYR A 128 0.77 -0.71 -10.28
C TYR A 128 2.07 -0.02 -10.69
N ILE A 129 3.02 0.05 -9.75
CA ILE A 129 4.38 0.53 -10.02
C ILE A 129 5.38 -0.24 -9.16
N HIS A 130 6.53 -0.59 -9.75
CA HIS A 130 7.60 -1.33 -9.08
C HIS A 130 8.20 -0.53 -7.91
N ASN A 131 8.63 -1.20 -6.84
CA ASN A 131 9.08 -0.52 -5.62
C ASN A 131 10.25 0.46 -5.84
N HIS A 132 11.23 0.12 -6.69
CA HIS A 132 12.35 1.03 -6.97
C HIS A 132 11.88 2.31 -7.66
N LEU A 133 10.96 2.19 -8.62
CA LEU A 133 10.38 3.36 -9.30
C LEU A 133 9.56 4.23 -8.33
N ARG A 134 8.85 3.62 -7.36
CA ARG A 134 8.20 4.38 -6.27
C ARG A 134 9.22 5.20 -5.47
N MET A 135 10.34 4.58 -5.08
CA MET A 135 11.40 5.26 -4.33
C MET A 135 12.06 6.38 -5.14
N TYR A 136 12.29 6.17 -6.44
CA TYR A 136 12.86 7.20 -7.33
C TYR A 136 11.93 8.40 -7.48
N ILE A 137 10.63 8.16 -7.73
CA ILE A 137 9.62 9.23 -7.81
C ILE A 137 9.54 9.98 -6.49
N ALA A 138 9.54 9.27 -5.36
CA ALA A 138 9.52 9.89 -4.04
C ALA A 138 10.77 10.75 -3.78
N ALA A 139 11.96 10.28 -4.20
CA ALA A 139 13.20 11.06 -4.09
C ALA A 139 13.17 12.29 -4.99
N LEU A 140 12.65 12.18 -6.22
CA LEU A 140 12.49 13.30 -7.15
C LEU A 140 11.57 14.37 -6.56
N CYS A 141 10.40 14.00 -6.04
CA CYS A 141 9.49 14.97 -5.42
C CYS A 141 10.09 15.58 -4.15
N CYS A 142 10.53 14.75 -3.20
CA CYS A 142 10.87 15.23 -1.86
C CYS A 142 12.27 15.83 -1.77
N ASN A 143 13.26 15.15 -2.36
CA ASN A 143 14.66 15.41 -2.08
C ASN A 143 15.33 16.25 -3.18
N VAL A 144 14.80 16.20 -4.42
CA VAL A 144 15.25 17.04 -5.55
C VAL A 144 14.35 18.26 -5.71
N ALA A 145 13.04 18.08 -5.89
CA ALA A 145 12.08 19.19 -6.07
C ALA A 145 11.65 19.89 -4.77
N LYS A 146 12.14 19.41 -3.62
CA LYS A 146 11.90 19.98 -2.29
C LYS A 146 10.42 20.08 -1.90
N SER A 147 9.58 19.19 -2.42
CA SER A 147 8.18 19.07 -2.07
C SER A 147 7.99 18.33 -0.74
N HIS A 148 7.06 18.79 0.10
CA HIS A 148 6.63 18.01 1.26
C HIS A 148 6.01 16.68 0.80
N TRP A 149 6.35 15.57 1.45
CA TRP A 149 5.98 14.21 1.03
C TRP A 149 4.47 13.95 0.92
N LYS A 150 3.66 14.67 1.72
CA LYS A 150 2.23 14.38 1.89
C LYS A 150 1.45 14.37 0.58
N LEU A 151 1.45 15.46 -0.19
CA LEU A 151 0.64 15.54 -1.41
C LEU A 151 1.12 14.57 -2.50
N PRO A 152 2.44 14.47 -2.81
CA PRO A 152 2.94 13.45 -3.73
C PRO A 152 2.63 12.01 -3.30
N SER A 153 2.67 11.71 -2.00
CA SER A 153 2.28 10.39 -1.50
C SER A 153 0.79 10.11 -1.66
N GLN A 154 -0.08 11.13 -1.55
CA GLN A 154 -1.51 11.00 -1.80
C GLN A 154 -1.80 10.77 -3.28
N TRP A 155 -1.07 11.42 -4.19
CA TRP A 155 -1.15 11.14 -5.63
C TRP A 155 -0.85 9.67 -5.93
N MET A 156 0.27 9.16 -5.41
CA MET A 156 0.64 7.75 -5.62
C MET A 156 -0.41 6.81 -5.00
N TYR A 157 -0.82 7.05 -3.75
CA TYR A 157 -1.86 6.26 -3.10
C TYR A 157 -3.17 6.24 -3.90
N TYR A 158 -3.60 7.38 -4.45
CA TYR A 158 -4.85 7.53 -5.18
C TYR A 158 -4.94 6.60 -6.41
N HIS A 159 -3.83 6.45 -7.14
CA HIS A 159 -3.79 5.66 -8.37
C HIS A 159 -3.42 4.18 -8.15
N LEU A 160 -2.94 3.79 -6.97
CA LEU A 160 -2.53 2.42 -6.67
C LEU A 160 -3.73 1.46 -6.48
N LEU A 161 -3.62 0.26 -7.04
CA LEU A 161 -4.48 -0.87 -6.70
C LEU A 161 -4.08 -1.51 -5.37
N ASP A 162 -2.82 -1.35 -4.96
CA ASP A 162 -2.31 -1.80 -3.66
C ASP A 162 -2.29 -0.71 -2.58
N ALA A 163 -3.16 0.30 -2.74
CA ALA A 163 -3.22 1.50 -1.90
C ALA A 163 -3.38 1.21 -0.40
N ASP A 164 -2.25 1.02 0.28
CA ASP A 164 -2.17 0.87 1.73
C ASP A 164 -1.52 2.11 2.35
N TRP A 165 -2.27 2.85 3.17
CA TRP A 165 -1.81 4.15 3.61
C TRP A 165 -0.56 4.06 4.51
N ALA A 166 -0.48 3.06 5.39
CA ALA A 166 0.72 2.85 6.21
C ALA A 166 1.95 2.55 5.35
N SER A 167 1.87 1.55 4.47
CA SER A 167 2.99 1.17 3.61
C SER A 167 3.41 2.32 2.68
N ASN A 168 2.45 3.08 2.15
CA ASN A 168 2.72 4.21 1.28
C ASN A 168 3.34 5.38 2.08
N SER A 169 2.61 5.95 3.04
CA SER A 169 3.04 7.17 3.75
C SER A 169 4.36 6.97 4.50
N LEU A 170 4.53 5.84 5.20
CA LEU A 170 5.75 5.58 5.97
C LEU A 170 6.97 5.32 5.07
N SER A 171 6.76 4.79 3.85
CA SER A 171 7.83 4.63 2.86
C SER A 171 8.23 5.97 2.25
N TRP A 172 7.27 6.85 1.94
CA TRP A 172 7.54 8.21 1.50
C TRP A 172 8.33 9.01 2.56
N GLN A 173 7.91 8.89 3.83
CA GLN A 173 8.64 9.47 4.96
C GLN A 173 10.03 8.85 5.17
N TRP A 174 10.19 7.56 4.85
CA TRP A 174 11.50 6.92 4.89
C TRP A 174 12.44 7.49 3.82
N VAL A 175 11.94 7.72 2.60
CA VAL A 175 12.69 8.28 1.47
C VAL A 175 13.11 9.73 1.75
N CYS A 176 12.21 10.56 2.31
CA CYS A 176 12.49 11.96 2.61
C CYS A 176 13.12 12.20 3.99
N GLY A 177 13.43 11.13 4.74
CA GLY A 177 14.11 11.24 6.02
C GLY A 177 13.25 11.69 7.20
N SER A 178 11.94 11.90 7.06
CA SER A 178 11.08 12.23 8.21
C SER A 178 10.75 11.02 9.10
N ASN A 179 10.97 9.80 8.60
CA ASN A 179 10.90 8.54 9.36
C ASN A 179 12.22 7.72 9.33
N SER A 180 13.32 8.31 8.85
CA SER A 180 14.64 7.68 8.78
C SER A 180 15.77 8.67 9.12
N ASN A 181 17.01 8.19 9.23
CA ASN A 181 18.15 9.06 9.58
C ASN A 181 18.83 9.70 8.36
N LYS A 182 18.46 9.29 7.14
CA LYS A 182 19.15 9.69 5.90
C LYS A 182 18.14 9.86 4.77
N LEU A 183 18.39 10.83 3.90
CA LEU A 183 17.66 10.96 2.65
C LEU A 183 18.05 9.85 1.68
N TYR A 184 17.09 9.39 0.88
CA TYR A 184 17.34 8.49 -0.23
C TYR A 184 17.43 9.27 -1.55
N TYR A 185 18.45 8.97 -2.35
CA TYR A 185 18.64 9.51 -3.69
C TYR A 185 18.93 8.38 -4.67
N ALA A 186 18.63 8.62 -5.95
CA ALA A 186 19.07 7.80 -7.06
C ALA A 186 19.64 8.71 -8.13
N ASN A 187 20.91 8.50 -8.48
CA ASN A 187 21.50 9.14 -9.65
C ASN A 187 21.14 8.36 -10.92
N GLN A 188 21.42 8.95 -12.08
CA GLN A 188 21.09 8.39 -13.38
C GLN A 188 21.68 6.99 -13.58
N ASN A 189 22.91 6.73 -13.11
CA ASN A 189 23.54 5.41 -13.16
C ASN A 189 22.77 4.34 -12.37
N ASN A 190 22.22 4.69 -11.21
CA ASN A 190 21.38 3.79 -10.43
C ASN A 190 20.10 3.44 -11.18
N ILE A 191 19.43 4.45 -11.74
CA ILE A 191 18.21 4.27 -12.55
C ILE A 191 18.51 3.39 -13.77
N ASN A 192 19.55 3.72 -14.53
CA ASN A 192 20.02 2.95 -15.68
C ASN A 192 20.24 1.47 -15.36
N LYS A 193 20.93 1.18 -14.25
CA LYS A 193 21.21 -0.19 -13.83
C LYS A 193 19.95 -1.02 -13.58
N TYR A 194 18.98 -0.46 -12.85
CA TYR A 194 17.80 -1.23 -12.41
C TYR A 194 16.61 -1.14 -13.36
N CYS A 195 16.63 -0.18 -14.29
CA CYS A 195 15.60 0.02 -15.32
C CYS A 195 16.07 -0.38 -16.73
N TYR A 196 17.30 -0.90 -16.88
CA TYR A 196 17.90 -1.27 -18.17
C TYR A 196 17.94 -0.13 -19.20
N THR A 197 18.09 1.10 -18.73
CA THR A 197 18.29 2.27 -19.59
C THR A 197 19.77 2.64 -19.66
N ASN A 198 20.14 3.51 -20.61
CA ASN A 198 21.50 4.03 -20.77
C ASN A 198 21.51 5.56 -20.92
N GLN A 199 20.47 6.23 -20.40
CA GLN A 199 20.27 7.67 -20.54
C GLN A 199 21.42 8.44 -19.86
N LYS A 200 21.84 9.54 -20.47
CA LYS A 200 22.92 10.43 -20.01
C LYS A 200 22.52 11.89 -20.22
N ASN A 201 23.30 12.80 -19.66
CA ASN A 201 23.11 14.25 -19.66
C ASN A 201 21.79 14.70 -19.03
N THR A 202 21.34 14.01 -17.97
CA THR A 202 20.18 14.40 -17.16
C THR A 202 20.63 15.22 -15.95
N PHE A 203 19.69 15.90 -15.29
CA PHE A 203 19.98 16.59 -14.02
C PHE A 203 20.30 15.62 -12.86
N LEU A 204 20.15 14.30 -13.07
CA LEU A 204 20.54 13.25 -12.13
C LEU A 204 21.90 12.62 -12.46
N ASP A 205 22.58 13.04 -13.54
CA ASP A 205 23.96 12.66 -13.85
C ASP A 205 24.96 13.41 -12.96
N VAL A 206 24.83 13.17 -11.66
CA VAL A 206 25.69 13.75 -10.62
C VAL A 206 26.18 12.68 -9.67
N GLU A 207 27.29 12.97 -9.00
CA GLU A 207 27.79 12.14 -7.90
C GLU A 207 26.93 12.31 -6.65
N TYR A 208 26.87 11.27 -5.82
CA TYR A 208 25.97 11.25 -4.65
C TYR A 208 26.20 12.41 -3.67
N HIS A 209 27.44 12.87 -3.52
CA HIS A 209 27.77 13.98 -2.62
C HIS A 209 27.27 15.34 -3.12
N GLN A 210 26.94 15.47 -4.41
CA GLN A 210 26.46 16.72 -5.02
C GLN A 210 24.96 16.95 -4.81
N PHE A 211 24.18 15.91 -4.44
CA PHE A 211 22.75 16.04 -4.21
C PHE A 211 22.38 17.04 -3.10
N SER A 212 23.24 17.22 -2.08
CA SER A 212 22.97 18.17 -1.00
C SER A 212 22.98 19.62 -1.45
N THR A 213 23.67 19.93 -2.55
CA THR A 213 23.82 21.27 -3.13
C THR A 213 23.14 21.41 -4.49
N LEU A 214 22.43 20.37 -4.94
CA LEU A 214 21.73 20.39 -6.23
C LEU A 214 20.57 21.39 -6.17
N GLU A 215 20.60 22.38 -7.04
CA GLU A 215 19.47 23.29 -7.26
C GLU A 215 18.27 22.53 -7.83
N ILE A 216 17.06 23.07 -7.64
CA ILE A 216 15.85 22.45 -8.20
C ILE A 216 15.94 22.52 -9.74
N PRO A 217 15.98 21.38 -10.45
CA PRO A 217 16.02 21.37 -11.91
C PRO A 217 14.79 22.06 -12.50
N LYS A 218 14.97 22.79 -13.62
CA LYS A 218 13.89 23.54 -14.28
C LYS A 218 12.66 22.65 -14.57
N GLU A 219 12.89 21.38 -14.91
CA GLU A 219 11.88 20.36 -15.20
C GLU A 219 10.94 20.10 -14.01
N LEU A 220 11.37 20.39 -12.78
CA LEU A 220 10.63 20.13 -11.55
C LEU A 220 10.09 21.41 -10.88
N THR A 221 10.32 22.58 -11.48
CA THR A 221 9.94 23.88 -10.87
C THR A 221 8.46 24.20 -10.99
N VAL A 222 7.78 23.73 -12.05
CA VAL A 222 6.35 23.92 -12.22
C VAL A 222 5.62 22.95 -11.29
N LEU A 223 4.82 23.50 -10.38
CA LEU A 223 4.10 22.73 -9.36
C LEU A 223 2.62 22.63 -9.70
N GLU A 224 2.01 21.52 -9.31
CA GLU A 224 0.59 21.25 -9.46
C GLU A 224 -0.06 21.00 -8.11
N LYS A 225 -1.18 21.68 -7.87
CA LYS A 225 -2.06 21.42 -6.72
C LYS A 225 -3.13 20.43 -7.15
N LEU A 226 -3.06 19.21 -6.62
CA LEU A 226 -4.03 18.17 -6.95
C LEU A 226 -5.32 18.30 -6.13
N LYS A 227 -6.45 17.98 -6.77
CA LYS A 227 -7.73 17.74 -6.12
C LYS A 227 -8.09 16.26 -6.33
N LEU A 228 -7.86 15.46 -5.30
CA LEU A 228 -8.08 14.01 -5.33
C LEU A 228 -9.43 13.70 -4.69
N GLU A 229 -10.38 13.20 -5.48
CA GLU A 229 -11.73 12.89 -5.03
C GLU A 229 -12.13 11.47 -5.43
N THR A 230 -12.77 10.76 -4.50
CA THR A 230 -13.29 9.41 -4.73
C THR A 230 -14.71 9.50 -5.25
N SER A 231 -14.98 8.89 -6.41
CA SER A 231 -16.34 8.67 -6.86
C SER A 231 -16.94 7.46 -6.12
N LEU A 232 -17.93 7.69 -5.27
CA LEU A 232 -18.63 6.64 -4.55
C LEU A 232 -19.62 5.92 -5.47
N PRO A 233 -19.84 4.60 -5.31
CA PRO A 233 -20.81 3.86 -6.11
C PRO A 233 -22.24 4.31 -5.79
N ASP A 234 -23.07 4.39 -6.83
CA ASP A 234 -24.50 4.66 -6.71
C ASP A 234 -25.25 3.39 -6.29
N ILE A 235 -25.88 3.41 -5.11
CA ILE A 235 -26.57 2.26 -4.54
C ILE A 235 -28.07 2.36 -4.80
N LYS A 236 -28.53 1.55 -5.77
CA LYS A 236 -29.95 1.47 -6.12
C LYS A 236 -30.74 0.47 -5.27
N LYS A 237 -30.06 -0.55 -4.74
CA LYS A 237 -30.68 -1.64 -3.96
C LYS A 237 -30.32 -1.47 -2.48
N GLN A 238 -31.33 -1.37 -1.63
CA GLN A 238 -31.13 -1.40 -0.18
C GLN A 238 -30.66 -2.80 0.26
N ILE A 239 -29.80 -2.83 1.28
CA ILE A 239 -29.37 -4.08 1.90
C ILE A 239 -30.52 -4.70 2.70
N SER A 240 -30.52 -6.02 2.81
CA SER A 240 -31.45 -6.81 3.63
C SER A 240 -30.66 -7.53 4.71
N ILE A 241 -31.00 -7.28 5.97
CA ILE A 241 -30.32 -7.88 7.13
C ILE A 241 -31.28 -8.78 7.88
N ASP A 242 -30.94 -10.06 7.95
CA ASP A 242 -31.57 -11.02 8.84
C ASP A 242 -31.06 -10.80 10.27
N GLN A 243 -31.97 -10.41 11.16
CA GLN A 243 -31.62 -9.98 12.53
C GLN A 243 -31.20 -11.15 13.42
N GLU A 244 -31.60 -12.37 13.08
CA GLU A 244 -31.23 -13.57 13.83
C GLU A 244 -29.80 -14.05 13.49
N LYS A 245 -29.26 -13.57 12.38
CA LYS A 245 -27.93 -13.94 11.88
C LYS A 245 -26.89 -12.88 12.25
N PRO A 246 -25.66 -13.29 12.62
CA PRO A 246 -24.53 -12.37 12.69
C PRO A 246 -24.33 -11.56 11.40
N THR A 247 -23.78 -10.35 11.52
CA THR A 247 -23.38 -9.51 10.40
C THR A 247 -21.87 -9.32 10.37
N LEU A 248 -21.25 -9.71 9.26
CA LEU A 248 -19.83 -9.51 9.01
C LEU A 248 -19.61 -8.24 8.18
N ILE A 249 -18.79 -7.34 8.71
CA ILE A 249 -18.43 -6.08 8.03
C ILE A 249 -17.10 -6.24 7.31
N TYR A 250 -17.18 -6.11 6.00
CA TYR A 250 -16.06 -6.00 5.09
C TYR A 250 -15.84 -4.53 4.76
N ASN A 251 -14.62 -4.16 4.44
CA ASN A 251 -14.27 -2.79 4.06
C ASN A 251 -13.14 -2.80 3.05
N PHE A 252 -12.63 -1.61 2.69
CA PHE A 252 -11.55 -1.47 1.72
C PHE A 252 -10.33 -2.36 2.07
N TYR A 253 -9.98 -2.53 3.34
CA TYR A 253 -8.78 -3.23 3.78
C TYR A 253 -9.02 -4.71 4.16
N ASN A 254 -10.27 -5.20 4.09
CA ASN A 254 -10.62 -6.57 4.41
C ASN A 254 -11.70 -7.12 3.48
N LEU A 255 -11.26 -7.95 2.52
CA LEU A 255 -12.05 -8.63 1.51
C LEU A 255 -11.74 -10.14 1.43
N ASP A 256 -11.41 -10.76 2.56
CA ASP A 256 -11.08 -12.19 2.64
C ASP A 256 -12.29 -13.08 2.26
N PRO A 257 -12.26 -13.80 1.11
CA PRO A 257 -13.36 -14.65 0.68
C PRO A 257 -13.57 -15.89 1.57
N LYS A 258 -12.58 -16.25 2.39
CA LYS A 258 -12.65 -17.40 3.30
C LYS A 258 -13.15 -17.03 4.68
N TRP A 259 -13.28 -15.73 5.01
CA TRP A 259 -13.68 -15.29 6.34
C TRP A 259 -15.10 -15.77 6.69
N LYS A 260 -15.16 -16.77 7.57
CA LYS A 260 -16.38 -17.46 8.00
C LYS A 260 -17.26 -17.90 6.81
N SER A 261 -16.66 -18.29 5.68
CA SER A 261 -17.38 -18.61 4.44
C SER A 261 -18.37 -19.77 4.55
N LYS A 262 -18.16 -20.67 5.52
CA LYS A 262 -19.05 -21.81 5.81
C LYS A 262 -20.26 -21.45 6.68
N LEU A 263 -20.33 -20.23 7.21
CA LEU A 263 -21.43 -19.79 8.07
C LEU A 263 -22.50 -19.05 7.27
N ASP A 264 -23.76 -19.32 7.59
CA ASP A 264 -24.92 -18.56 7.13
C ASP A 264 -25.05 -17.28 7.97
N VAL A 265 -24.57 -16.17 7.41
CA VAL A 265 -24.45 -14.85 8.07
C VAL A 265 -24.68 -13.74 7.06
N ASN A 266 -25.07 -12.56 7.53
CA ASN A 266 -25.11 -11.36 6.69
C ASN A 266 -23.69 -10.91 6.37
N ARG A 267 -23.43 -10.49 5.13
CA ARG A 267 -22.13 -9.94 4.70
C ARG A 267 -22.33 -8.60 4.05
N VAL A 268 -21.71 -7.58 4.63
CA VAL A 268 -21.85 -6.20 4.17
C VAL A 268 -20.48 -5.64 3.85
N LEU A 269 -20.27 -5.22 2.60
CA LEU A 269 -19.17 -4.35 2.22
C LEU A 269 -19.55 -2.92 2.53
N LEU A 270 -18.93 -2.35 3.55
CA LEU A 270 -19.14 -0.98 4.01
C LEU A 270 -18.14 -0.03 3.31
N ILE A 271 -18.68 0.97 2.62
CA ILE A 271 -17.95 2.08 2.01
C ILE A 271 -18.32 3.37 2.76
N GLU A 272 -17.40 3.86 3.59
CA GLU A 272 -17.60 5.06 4.40
C GLU A 272 -17.12 6.32 3.66
N PRO A 273 -18.00 7.27 3.33
CA PRO A 273 -17.62 8.53 2.68
C PRO A 273 -16.53 9.29 3.44
N SER A 274 -16.59 9.31 4.78
CA SER A 274 -15.59 9.98 5.63
C SER A 274 -14.17 9.42 5.48
N ILE A 275 -14.03 8.10 5.33
CA ILE A 275 -12.74 7.43 5.09
C ILE A 275 -12.18 7.87 3.73
N PHE A 276 -12.99 7.79 2.68
CA PHE A 276 -12.56 8.13 1.31
C PHE A 276 -12.43 9.64 1.04
N LYS A 277 -12.95 10.49 1.92
CA LYS A 277 -12.63 11.91 1.96
C LYS A 277 -11.22 12.15 2.53
N THR A 278 -10.81 11.34 3.50
CA THR A 278 -9.48 11.46 4.15
C THR A 278 -8.39 10.77 3.34
N TYR A 279 -8.68 9.59 2.80
CA TYR A 279 -7.78 8.75 2.01
C TYR A 279 -8.42 8.45 0.66
N PRO A 280 -8.45 9.44 -0.25
CA PRO A 280 -9.13 9.29 -1.52
C PRO A 280 -8.46 8.24 -2.40
N ILE A 281 -9.27 7.50 -3.14
CA ILE A 281 -8.84 6.50 -4.12
C ILE A 281 -9.46 6.79 -5.47
N SER A 282 -8.77 6.38 -6.54
CA SER A 282 -9.27 6.51 -7.90
C SER A 282 -10.47 5.60 -8.16
N LYS A 283 -11.25 5.96 -9.19
CA LYS A 283 -12.33 5.12 -9.73
C LYS A 283 -11.84 3.69 -10.02
N LYS A 284 -10.64 3.54 -10.59
CA LYS A 284 -10.02 2.24 -10.89
C LYS A 284 -9.78 1.39 -9.64
N SER A 285 -9.31 2.01 -8.55
CA SER A 285 -9.10 1.32 -7.26
C SER A 285 -10.43 0.92 -6.61
N MET A 286 -11.46 1.78 -6.72
CA MET A 286 -12.83 1.47 -6.27
C MET A 286 -13.42 0.28 -7.04
N GLU A 287 -13.36 0.30 -8.38
CA GLU A 287 -13.83 -0.79 -9.24
C GLU A 287 -13.09 -2.10 -8.93
N PHE A 288 -11.78 -2.05 -8.74
CA PHE A 288 -10.99 -3.23 -8.36
C PHE A 288 -11.41 -3.83 -7.02
N MET A 289 -11.66 -3.01 -5.99
CA MET A 289 -12.20 -3.48 -4.70
C MET A 289 -13.57 -4.15 -4.87
N LEU A 290 -14.48 -3.53 -5.64
CA LEU A 290 -15.81 -4.06 -5.88
C LEU A 290 -15.76 -5.39 -6.64
N ASP A 291 -14.88 -5.52 -7.62
CA ASP A 291 -14.67 -6.76 -8.37
C ASP A 291 -14.12 -7.88 -7.49
N LEU A 292 -13.14 -7.57 -6.63
CA LEU A 292 -12.63 -8.53 -5.65
C LEU A 292 -13.72 -9.00 -4.68
N SER A 293 -14.62 -8.10 -4.26
CA SER A 293 -15.69 -8.47 -3.33
C SER A 293 -16.69 -9.48 -3.90
N LYS A 294 -16.79 -9.63 -5.23
CA LYS A 294 -17.67 -10.62 -5.88
C LYS A 294 -17.31 -12.06 -5.53
N ASN A 295 -16.10 -12.31 -5.04
CA ASN A 295 -15.69 -13.62 -4.54
C ASN A 295 -16.30 -13.97 -3.16
N ILE A 296 -16.94 -13.01 -2.50
CA ILE A 296 -17.57 -13.20 -1.19
C ILE A 296 -19.06 -13.50 -1.41
N ASN A 297 -19.47 -14.72 -1.06
CA ASN A 297 -20.84 -15.18 -1.30
C ASN A 297 -21.87 -14.27 -0.61
N SER A 298 -22.93 -13.91 -1.33
CA SER A 298 -24.04 -13.07 -0.83
C SER A 298 -23.62 -11.73 -0.23
N ILE A 299 -22.47 -11.17 -0.62
CA ILE A 299 -22.07 -9.85 -0.12
C ILE A 299 -23.01 -8.75 -0.62
N GLN A 300 -23.36 -7.85 0.27
CA GLN A 300 -24.21 -6.70 0.00
C GLN A 300 -23.40 -5.41 0.14
N LEU A 301 -23.58 -4.48 -0.78
CA LEU A 301 -22.87 -3.22 -0.77
C LEU A 301 -23.66 -2.16 0.00
N TYR A 302 -23.00 -1.47 0.93
CA TYR A 302 -23.57 -0.35 1.66
C TYR A 302 -22.65 0.86 1.60
N VAL A 303 -23.18 2.01 1.19
CA VAL A 303 -22.47 3.29 1.18
C VAL A 303 -23.11 4.18 2.24
N GLY A 304 -22.32 4.55 3.24
CA GLY A 304 -22.77 5.30 4.41
C GLY A 304 -21.79 5.12 5.55
N GLU A 305 -21.99 5.84 6.64
CA GLU A 305 -21.11 5.72 7.82
C GLU A 305 -21.49 4.49 8.64
N PHE A 306 -20.54 3.90 9.38
CA PHE A 306 -20.83 2.73 10.24
C PHE A 306 -22.01 2.97 11.19
N LYS A 307 -22.12 4.18 11.76
CA LYS A 307 -23.22 4.57 12.66
C LYS A 307 -24.60 4.49 11.99
N GLU A 308 -24.67 4.69 10.69
CA GLU A 308 -25.90 4.58 9.91
C GLU A 308 -26.20 3.11 9.60
N LEU A 309 -25.18 2.34 9.22
CA LEU A 309 -25.30 0.90 9.02
C LEU A 309 -25.80 0.20 10.29
N LYS A 310 -25.31 0.61 11.48
CA LYS A 310 -25.72 0.05 12.77
C LYS A 310 -27.24 0.14 13.00
N LYS A 311 -27.88 1.20 12.51
CA LYS A 311 -29.35 1.36 12.59
C LYS A 311 -30.09 0.33 11.71
N VAL A 312 -29.46 -0.10 10.63
CA VAL A 312 -29.98 -1.12 9.71
C VAL A 312 -29.76 -2.53 10.29
N THR A 313 -28.62 -2.76 10.94
CA THR A 313 -28.30 -4.05 11.55
C THR A 313 -28.99 -4.30 12.89
N LYS A 314 -29.55 -3.26 13.54
CA LYS A 314 -30.26 -3.33 14.83
C LYS A 314 -29.59 -4.28 15.83
N GLU A 315 -30.24 -5.39 16.18
CA GLU A 315 -29.80 -6.35 17.20
C GLU A 315 -28.85 -7.44 16.65
N SER A 316 -28.64 -7.50 15.33
CA SER A 316 -27.69 -8.46 14.75
C SER A 316 -26.29 -8.23 15.33
N ARG A 317 -25.68 -9.30 15.85
CA ARG A 317 -24.29 -9.31 16.33
C ARG A 317 -23.32 -8.96 15.20
N ILE A 318 -22.57 -7.87 15.36
CA ILE A 318 -21.60 -7.38 14.37
C ILE A 318 -20.22 -7.97 14.64
N TYR A 319 -19.55 -8.42 13.57
CA TYR A 319 -18.14 -8.81 13.58
C TYR A 319 -17.39 -8.03 12.50
N TYR A 320 -16.16 -7.62 12.79
CA TYR A 320 -15.25 -6.94 11.84
C TYR A 320 -13.80 -7.31 12.14
N LYS A 321 -12.91 -7.25 11.14
CA LYS A 321 -11.49 -7.48 11.37
C LYS A 321 -10.79 -6.20 11.86
N GLU A 322 -9.75 -6.36 12.67
CA GLU A 322 -8.87 -5.28 13.12
C GLU A 322 -8.35 -4.47 11.94
N HIS A 323 -8.53 -3.16 12.04
CA HIS A 323 -7.87 -2.19 11.17
C HIS A 323 -7.85 -0.82 11.85
N PRO A 324 -6.78 -0.01 11.73
CA PRO A 324 -6.71 1.31 12.37
C PRO A 324 -7.84 2.29 12.00
N LEU A 325 -8.51 2.08 10.87
CA LEU A 325 -9.65 2.90 10.45
C LEU A 325 -10.99 2.50 11.07
N ASN A 326 -11.09 1.32 11.69
CA ASN A 326 -12.33 0.79 12.27
C ASN A 326 -12.58 1.27 13.71
N HIS A 327 -11.85 2.29 14.19
CA HIS A 327 -11.89 2.78 15.58
C HIS A 327 -13.27 3.25 16.08
N CYS A 328 -14.22 3.52 15.17
CA CYS A 328 -15.60 3.88 15.51
C CYS A 328 -16.59 2.71 15.41
N TYR A 329 -16.12 1.50 15.07
CA TYR A 329 -16.99 0.33 14.93
C TYR A 329 -17.36 -0.20 16.30
N GLU A 330 -18.58 -0.73 16.40
CA GLU A 330 -19.11 -1.34 17.61
C GLU A 330 -19.52 -2.78 17.30
N GLY A 331 -18.95 -3.75 18.02
CA GLY A 331 -19.17 -5.17 17.76
C GLY A 331 -18.02 -6.02 18.30
N THR A 332 -17.89 -7.23 17.77
CA THR A 332 -16.75 -8.11 18.05
C THR A 332 -15.66 -7.89 17.01
N GLU A 333 -14.55 -7.30 17.44
CA GLU A 333 -13.35 -7.20 16.63
C GLU A 333 -12.61 -8.54 16.60
N GLU A 334 -12.19 -8.97 15.41
CA GLU A 334 -11.37 -10.16 15.21
C GLU A 334 -9.97 -9.77 14.73
N ASP A 335 -8.96 -10.43 15.26
CA ASP A 335 -7.58 -10.23 14.83
C ASP A 335 -7.43 -10.48 13.33
N ARG A 336 -6.57 -9.69 12.70
CA ARG A 336 -6.09 -9.98 11.34
C ARG A 336 -4.98 -11.04 11.35
N ASP A 337 -4.78 -11.66 10.19
CA ASP A 337 -3.76 -12.69 9.98
C ASP A 337 -2.34 -12.10 9.89
N TRP A 338 -1.73 -11.85 11.06
CA TRP A 338 -0.31 -11.49 11.20
C TRP A 338 0.61 -12.68 10.94
N ILE A 339 1.77 -12.46 10.32
CA ILE A 339 2.77 -13.53 10.13
C ILE A 339 3.28 -14.02 11.50
N PHE A 340 3.57 -13.07 12.40
CA PHE A 340 4.16 -13.33 13.71
C PHE A 340 3.38 -12.63 14.83
N PRO A 341 3.34 -13.18 16.05
CA PRO A 341 2.65 -12.57 17.20
C PRO A 341 3.51 -11.46 17.84
N VAL A 342 4.08 -10.57 17.03
CA VAL A 342 4.92 -9.45 17.48
C VAL A 342 4.14 -8.16 17.30
N THR A 343 3.76 -7.52 18.40
CA THR A 343 2.93 -6.32 18.41
C THR A 343 3.66 -5.11 19.01
N GLY A 344 3.15 -3.92 18.71
CA GLY A 344 3.62 -2.65 19.25
C GLY A 344 4.69 -1.95 18.41
N TYR A 345 5.11 -0.77 18.86
CA TYR A 345 6.05 0.07 18.13
C TYR A 345 7.51 -0.35 18.28
N PHE A 346 8.21 -0.42 17.14
CA PHE A 346 9.66 -0.57 17.07
C PHE A 346 10.28 0.59 16.31
N PRO A 347 11.42 1.15 16.79
CA PRO A 347 12.00 2.35 16.16
C PRO A 347 12.69 2.07 14.82
N SER A 348 12.92 0.80 14.47
CA SER A 348 13.37 0.37 13.15
C SER A 348 12.83 -1.01 12.79
N PHE A 349 12.70 -1.28 11.50
CA PHE A 349 12.30 -2.59 11.00
C PHE A 349 13.21 -3.71 11.49
N PHE A 350 14.54 -3.53 11.49
CA PHE A 350 15.43 -4.61 11.93
C PHE A 350 15.26 -4.96 13.42
N LYS A 351 14.85 -4.02 14.27
CA LYS A 351 14.47 -4.32 15.66
C LYS A 351 13.19 -5.16 15.75
N TYR A 352 12.20 -4.85 14.91
CA TYR A 352 10.99 -5.65 14.75
C TYR A 352 11.31 -7.05 14.18
N TRP A 353 12.05 -7.12 13.07
CA TRP A 353 12.47 -8.34 12.41
C TRP A 353 13.24 -9.28 13.33
N ASN A 354 14.15 -8.77 14.16
CA ASN A 354 14.90 -9.58 15.13
C ASN A 354 14.00 -10.22 16.21
N LYS A 355 12.81 -9.67 16.46
CA LYS A 355 11.79 -10.33 17.30
C LYS A 355 11.03 -11.38 16.49
N CYS A 356 10.56 -11.03 15.29
CA CYS A 356 9.87 -11.94 14.38
C CYS A 356 10.67 -13.20 14.07
N LYS A 357 11.97 -13.06 13.76
CA LYS A 357 12.86 -14.17 13.39
C LYS A 357 12.95 -15.26 14.46
N LYS A 358 12.69 -14.95 15.73
CA LYS A 358 12.67 -15.93 16.83
C LYS A 358 11.48 -16.89 16.78
N HIS A 359 10.45 -16.56 16.01
CA HIS A 359 9.25 -17.39 15.84
C HIS A 359 9.35 -18.30 14.61
N ILE A 360 10.40 -18.15 13.79
CA ILE A 360 10.65 -19.02 12.64
C ILE A 360 11.42 -20.24 13.16
N LYS A 361 10.84 -21.42 12.97
CA LYS A 361 11.42 -22.71 13.39
C LYS A 361 12.36 -23.26 12.33
#